data_AF-A0A838VYA4-F1
#
_entry.id   AF-A0A838VYA4-F1
#
_cell.length_a   1.000
_cell.length_b   1.000
_cell.length_c   1.000
_cell.angle_alpha   90.00
_cell.angle_beta   90.00
_cell.angle_gamma   90.00
#
_symmetry.space_group_name_H-M   'P 1'
#
loop_
_entity.id
_entity.type
_entity.pdbx_description
1 polymer ?
#
loop_
_entity_poly.entity_id
_entity_poly.type
_entity_poly.pdbx_seq_one_letter_code
_entity_poly.pdbx_strand_id
1 'polypeptide(L)'
;MKNLSDILEKIFAILSLTFFTGGLSLGGTVPNGPLTAFRYLIWLISGILLVLRWRTTLALAKRDLFIWVVTAMAVVSFTWSNVPAYVLQNSREVVQMTFFALYFAGRFSLKEQLQLVAWTLGIGAVASIFTAVLFPSIGIHGADHPGAWKGIYDYKNTLGSMMTLSMVAFYLLATNKQPRRLLAWCGCGLSLMLMLLSTSKTSLTMTLLLLLFVSFYRKFQWRGKITILILDLMMLFLGGLGLVVFTNWVSILTGMAEILPSQVEQKFGVLP
;
A
#
# COMPACT_ATOMS: atom_id res chain seq x y z
N MET A 1 -5.46 -2.65 34.23
CA MET A 1 -6.14 -1.40 33.84
C MET A 1 -5.36 -0.81 32.68
N LYS A 2 -5.97 -0.55 31.52
CA LYS A 2 -5.27 0.11 30.42
C LYS A 2 -4.96 1.55 30.86
N ASN A 3 -3.69 1.92 30.88
CA ASN A 3 -3.28 3.28 31.21
C ASN A 3 -3.91 4.24 30.19
N LEU A 4 -4.48 5.36 30.65
CA LEU A 4 -5.13 6.37 29.80
C LEU A 4 -4.22 6.81 28.64
N SER A 5 -2.91 6.89 28.89
CA SER A 5 -1.89 7.18 27.88
C SER A 5 -1.87 6.17 26.72
N ASP A 6 -2.05 4.88 26.99
CA ASP A 6 -2.05 3.84 25.94
C ASP A 6 -3.25 3.99 25.01
N ILE A 7 -4.41 4.36 25.56
CA ILE A 7 -5.62 4.60 24.77
C ILE A 7 -5.43 5.84 23.89
N LEU A 8 -4.92 6.93 24.47
CA LEU A 8 -4.67 8.17 23.73
C LEU A 8 -3.66 7.98 22.59
N GLU A 9 -2.56 7.25 22.83
CA GLU A 9 -1.57 6.96 21.78
C GLU A 9 -2.17 6.10 20.65
N LYS A 10 -3.07 5.16 20.97
CA LYS A 10 -3.78 4.35 19.96
C LYS A 10 -4.75 5.19 19.14
N ILE A 11 -5.49 6.09 19.76
CA ILE A 11 -6.37 7.04 19.07
C ILE A 11 -5.54 7.95 18.14
N PHE A 12 -4.44 8.50 18.66
CA PHE A 12 -3.52 9.32 17.88
C PHE A 12 -2.97 8.57 16.66
N ALA A 13 -2.57 7.31 16.83
CA ALA A 13 -2.09 6.47 15.73
C ALA A 13 -3.19 6.23 14.66
N ILE A 14 -4.42 5.90 15.07
CA ILE A 14 -5.53 5.69 14.14
C ILE A 14 -5.88 6.97 13.38
N LEU A 15 -5.94 8.12 14.07
CA LEU A 15 -6.20 9.41 13.43
C LEU A 15 -5.10 9.79 12.44
N SER A 16 -3.85 9.58 12.82
CA SER A 16 -2.69 9.86 11.95
C SER A 16 -2.67 8.95 10.73
N LEU A 17 -2.93 7.65 10.90
CA LEU A 17 -3.04 6.71 9.78
C LEU A 17 -4.22 7.07 8.86
N THR A 18 -5.38 7.47 9.41
CA THR A 18 -6.54 7.92 8.63
C THR A 18 -6.23 9.19 7.84
N PHE A 19 -5.41 10.09 8.40
CA PHE A 19 -4.91 11.25 7.67
C PHE A 19 -4.02 10.83 6.49
N PHE A 20 -3.04 9.95 6.72
CA PHE A 20 -2.11 9.53 5.68
C PHE A 20 -2.74 8.67 4.58
N THR A 21 -3.84 7.97 4.86
CA THR A 21 -4.62 7.28 3.81
C THR A 21 -5.47 8.24 2.97
N GLY A 22 -5.57 9.52 3.36
CA GLY A 22 -6.43 10.53 2.73
C GLY A 22 -7.88 10.47 3.18
N GLY A 23 -8.25 9.63 4.15
CA GLY A 23 -9.64 9.46 4.60
C GLY A 23 -10.23 10.71 5.27
N LEU A 24 -9.39 11.56 5.87
CA LEU A 24 -9.83 12.83 6.48
C LEU A 24 -10.16 13.94 5.47
N SER A 25 -9.81 13.75 4.19
CA SER A 25 -10.16 14.67 3.10
C SER A 25 -11.67 14.68 2.79
N LEU A 26 -12.38 13.61 3.16
CA LEU A 26 -13.82 13.41 2.92
C LEU A 26 -14.18 13.68 1.44
N GLY A 27 -13.50 12.98 0.54
CA GLY A 27 -13.73 13.07 -0.91
C GLY A 27 -13.30 14.39 -1.54
N GLY A 28 -12.36 15.11 -0.92
CA GLY A 28 -11.79 16.37 -1.41
C GLY A 28 -12.57 17.61 -0.97
N THR A 29 -13.49 17.45 -0.01
CA THR A 29 -14.37 18.53 0.45
C THR A 29 -13.73 19.40 1.53
N VAL A 30 -12.76 18.86 2.27
CA VAL A 30 -12.06 19.59 3.33
C VAL A 30 -11.00 20.51 2.71
N PRO A 31 -11.00 21.82 3.02
CA PRO A 31 -9.99 22.74 2.50
C PRO A 31 -8.56 22.36 2.93
N ASN A 32 -7.57 22.75 2.11
CA ASN A 32 -6.17 22.44 2.36
C ASN A 32 -5.61 23.05 3.66
N GLY A 33 -6.15 24.17 4.14
CA GLY A 33 -5.71 24.84 5.36
C GLY A 33 -5.82 23.94 6.61
N PRO A 34 -7.03 23.48 6.98
CA PRO A 34 -7.23 22.52 8.06
C PRO A 34 -6.40 21.24 7.92
N LEU A 35 -6.32 20.66 6.72
CA LEU A 35 -5.52 19.44 6.46
C LEU A 35 -4.02 19.69 6.74
N THR A 36 -3.51 20.86 6.35
CA THR A 36 -2.14 21.27 6.60
C THR A 36 -1.88 21.51 8.09
N ALA A 37 -2.82 22.11 8.82
CA ALA A 37 -2.71 22.26 10.27
C ALA A 37 -2.69 20.90 10.98
N PHE A 38 -3.56 19.97 10.58
CA PHE A 38 -3.59 18.61 11.13
C PHE A 38 -2.29 17.86 10.86
N ARG A 39 -1.72 18.02 9.66
CA ARG A 39 -0.41 17.48 9.29
C ARG A 39 0.71 17.94 10.24
N TYR A 40 0.79 19.24 10.50
CA TYR A 40 1.79 19.77 11.43
C TYR A 40 1.54 19.36 12.87
N LEU A 41 0.28 19.20 13.28
CA LEU A 41 -0.06 18.68 14.60
C LEU A 41 0.43 17.24 14.78
N ILE A 42 0.19 16.36 13.81
CA ILE A 42 0.72 14.99 13.82
C ILE A 42 2.24 15.01 13.93
N TRP A 43 2.90 15.85 13.12
CA TRP A 43 4.36 15.93 13.11
C TRP A 43 4.91 16.46 14.43
N LEU A 44 4.30 17.50 15.02
CA LEU A 44 4.68 18.06 16.31
C LEU A 44 4.55 17.03 17.43
N ILE A 45 3.39 16.36 17.52
CA ILE A 45 3.15 15.34 18.56
C ILE A 45 4.11 14.17 18.39
N SER A 46 4.29 13.68 17.15
CA SER A 46 5.25 12.59 16.88
C SER A 46 6.67 13.00 17.24
N GLY A 47 7.08 14.22 16.90
CA GLY A 47 8.39 14.77 17.25
C GLY A 47 8.62 14.84 18.76
N ILE A 48 7.65 15.37 19.51
CA ILE A 48 7.71 15.42 20.99
C ILE A 48 7.84 14.00 21.55
N LEU A 49 7.03 13.05 21.09
CA LEU A 49 7.07 11.66 21.57
C LEU A 49 8.41 10.97 21.24
N LEU A 50 9.00 11.25 20.08
CA LEU A 50 10.31 10.74 19.69
C LEU A 50 11.44 11.30 20.56
N VAL A 51 11.38 12.60 20.89
CA VAL A 51 12.35 13.27 21.77
C VAL A 51 12.22 12.74 23.20
N LEU A 52 11.00 12.58 23.71
CA LEU A 52 10.76 11.98 25.04
C LEU A 52 11.30 10.55 25.12
N ARG A 53 11.36 9.82 24.00
CA ARG A 53 11.88 8.44 23.89
C ARG A 53 13.22 8.37 23.15
N TRP A 54 14.05 9.40 23.22
CA TRP A 54 15.23 9.56 22.36
C TRP A 54 16.18 8.36 22.30
N ARG A 55 16.39 7.64 23.42
CA ARG A 55 17.27 6.46 23.46
C ARG A 55 16.76 5.34 22.53
N THR A 56 15.47 5.02 22.64
CA THR A 56 14.80 4.04 21.79
C THR A 56 14.76 4.51 20.35
N THR A 57 14.43 5.79 20.14
CA THR A 57 14.41 6.42 18.82
C THR A 57 15.75 6.29 18.10
N LEU A 58 16.86 6.63 18.76
CA LEU A 58 18.20 6.51 18.17
C LEU A 58 18.59 5.06 17.89
N ALA A 59 18.24 4.13 18.77
CA ALA A 59 18.51 2.71 18.56
C ALA A 59 17.77 2.18 17.32
N LEU A 60 16.49 2.51 17.15
CA LEU A 60 15.72 2.13 15.96
C LEU A 60 16.23 2.82 14.70
N ALA A 61 16.49 4.13 14.77
CA ALA A 61 16.97 4.91 13.63
C ALA A 61 18.29 4.36 13.07
N LYS A 62 19.21 3.92 13.95
CA LYS A 62 20.48 3.31 13.55
C LYS A 62 20.31 1.91 12.95
N ARG A 63 19.29 1.16 13.39
CA ARG A 63 19.04 -0.20 12.90
C ARG A 63 18.53 -0.19 11.45
N ASP A 64 17.68 0.77 11.12
CA ASP A 64 16.97 0.80 9.84
C ASP A 64 17.51 1.93 8.93
N LEU A 65 18.84 1.94 8.71
CA LEU A 65 19.54 2.96 7.90
C LEU A 65 18.98 3.10 6.48
N PHE A 66 18.48 2.00 5.92
CA PHE A 66 17.91 1.97 4.58
C PHE A 66 16.74 2.95 4.39
N ILE A 67 15.86 3.08 5.40
CA ILE A 67 14.72 4.01 5.34
C ILE A 67 15.25 5.44 5.22
N TRP A 68 16.28 5.80 5.97
CA TRP A 68 16.89 7.13 5.90
C TRP A 68 17.53 7.42 4.55
N VAL A 69 18.17 6.43 3.93
CA VAL A 69 18.74 6.57 2.58
C VAL A 69 17.64 6.83 1.56
N VAL A 70 16.53 6.09 1.60
CA VAL A 70 15.40 6.28 0.69
C VAL A 70 14.72 7.63 0.92
N THR A 71 14.52 8.03 2.19
CA THR A 71 13.97 9.36 2.52
C THR A 71 14.89 10.48 2.06
N ALA A 72 16.21 10.34 2.25
CA ALA A 72 17.19 11.31 1.76
C ALA A 72 17.18 11.40 0.24
N MET A 73 17.10 10.26 -0.47
CA MET A 73 16.97 10.23 -1.92
C MET A 73 15.69 10.93 -2.39
N ALA A 74 14.56 10.71 -1.71
CA ALA A 74 13.31 11.40 -2.01
C ALA A 74 13.44 12.93 -1.84
N VAL A 75 14.16 13.40 -0.82
CA VAL A 75 14.45 14.83 -0.64
C VAL A 75 15.38 15.34 -1.74
N VAL A 76 16.51 14.68 -2.02
CA VAL A 76 17.47 15.14 -3.04
C VAL A 76 16.87 15.12 -4.45
N SER A 77 15.79 14.38 -4.68
CA SER A 77 15.14 14.25 -5.99
C SER A 77 14.64 15.57 -6.60
N PHE A 78 14.49 16.64 -5.82
CA PHE A 78 14.16 17.96 -6.39
C PHE A 78 15.28 18.48 -7.32
N THR A 79 16.53 18.05 -7.14
CA THR A 79 17.69 18.55 -7.89
C THR A 79 17.71 18.13 -9.35
N TRP A 80 17.12 16.98 -9.68
CA TRP A 80 16.99 16.47 -11.05
C TRP A 80 15.54 16.47 -11.56
N SER A 81 14.65 17.21 -10.88
CA SER A 81 13.23 17.29 -11.26
C SER A 81 12.98 18.46 -12.21
N ASN A 82 12.11 18.22 -13.19
CA ASN A 82 11.56 19.28 -14.05
C ASN A 82 10.61 20.24 -13.29
N VAL A 83 10.18 19.88 -12.08
CA VAL A 83 9.26 20.68 -11.24
C VAL A 83 9.78 20.75 -9.79
N PRO A 84 10.90 21.45 -9.51
CA PRO A 84 11.59 21.38 -8.22
C PRO A 84 10.75 21.82 -7.03
N ALA A 85 9.97 22.90 -7.16
CA ALA A 85 9.15 23.43 -6.08
C ALA A 85 8.07 22.44 -5.62
N TYR A 86 7.41 21.76 -6.56
CA TYR A 86 6.40 20.74 -6.27
C TYR A 86 7.02 19.51 -5.61
N VAL A 87 8.18 19.06 -6.11
CA VAL A 87 8.91 17.93 -5.50
C VAL A 87 9.37 18.24 -4.08
N LEU A 88 9.89 19.45 -3.84
CA LEU A 88 10.31 19.86 -2.50
C LEU A 88 9.13 19.86 -1.52
N GLN A 89 7.97 20.37 -1.94
CA GLN A 89 6.75 20.34 -1.13
C GLN A 89 6.33 18.92 -0.77
N ASN A 90 6.33 17.99 -1.74
CA ASN A 90 5.94 16.60 -1.50
C ASN A 90 6.98 15.81 -0.70
N SER A 91 8.27 16.06 -0.91
CA SER A 91 9.35 15.42 -0.15
C SER A 91 9.28 15.76 1.34
N ARG A 92 8.78 16.96 1.70
CA ARG A 92 8.50 17.33 3.08
C ARG A 92 7.47 16.41 3.71
N GLU A 93 6.44 16.03 2.98
CA GLU A 93 5.42 15.10 3.46
C GLU A 93 6.01 13.70 3.71
N VAL A 94 6.92 13.24 2.84
CA VAL A 94 7.64 11.97 3.02
C VAL A 94 8.48 12.00 4.29
N VAL A 95 9.17 13.10 4.58
CA VAL A 95 9.94 13.26 5.83
C VAL A 95 9.02 13.17 7.05
N GLN A 96 7.88 13.86 7.02
CA GLN A 96 6.91 13.83 8.12
C GLN A 96 6.32 12.42 8.35
N MET A 97 5.98 11.72 7.27
CA MET A 97 5.54 10.32 7.32
C MET A 97 6.64 9.41 7.89
N THR A 98 7.90 9.65 7.53
CA THR A 98 9.06 8.87 8.03
C THR A 98 9.21 9.03 9.55
N PHE A 99 9.09 10.26 10.08
CA PHE A 99 9.11 10.50 11.53
C PHE A 99 7.94 9.83 12.25
N PHE A 100 6.72 9.93 11.71
CA PHE A 100 5.57 9.23 12.27
C PHE A 100 5.76 7.70 12.24
N ALA A 101 6.29 7.15 11.15
CA ALA A 101 6.57 5.73 11.02
C ALA A 101 7.59 5.25 12.05
N LEU A 102 8.63 6.04 12.32
CA LEU A 102 9.62 5.75 13.37
C LEU A 102 8.97 5.73 14.76
N TYR A 103 8.09 6.70 15.05
CA TYR A 103 7.31 6.72 16.28
C TYR A 103 6.43 5.47 16.40
N PHE A 104 5.68 5.16 15.35
CA PHE A 104 4.77 4.03 15.29
C PHE A 104 5.50 2.69 15.49
N ALA A 105 6.66 2.54 14.85
CA ALA A 105 7.51 1.35 14.96
C ALA A 105 8.13 1.19 16.36
N GLY A 106 8.53 2.29 16.99
CA GLY A 106 9.12 2.28 18.33
C GLY A 106 8.11 2.09 19.45
N ARG A 107 6.85 2.48 19.24
CA ARG A 107 5.82 2.45 20.29
C ARG A 107 4.99 1.17 20.33
N PHE A 108 4.64 0.63 19.17
CA PHE A 108 3.68 -0.47 19.05
C PHE A 108 4.39 -1.74 18.60
N SER A 109 4.01 -2.88 19.18
CA SER A 109 4.48 -4.18 18.70
C SER A 109 3.95 -4.47 17.29
N LEU A 110 4.62 -5.33 16.50
CA LEU A 110 4.15 -5.68 15.14
C LEU A 110 2.70 -6.18 15.11
N LYS A 111 2.26 -6.89 16.16
CA LYS A 111 0.86 -7.33 16.30
C LYS A 111 -0.09 -6.14 16.49
N GLU A 112 0.28 -5.18 17.32
CA GLU A 112 -0.51 -3.97 17.54
C GLU A 112 -0.52 -3.06 16.31
N GLN A 113 0.62 -2.92 15.62
CA GLN A 113 0.70 -2.16 14.37
C GLN A 113 -0.29 -2.71 13.34
N LEU A 114 -0.31 -4.04 13.13
CA LEU A 114 -1.26 -4.69 12.24
C LEU A 114 -2.72 -4.46 12.68
N GLN A 115 -3.00 -4.53 13.99
CA GLN A 115 -4.33 -4.25 14.52
C GLN A 115 -4.76 -2.80 14.29
N LEU A 116 -3.87 -1.82 14.53
CA LEU A 116 -4.15 -0.39 14.34
C LEU A 116 -4.38 -0.06 12.86
N VAL A 117 -3.59 -0.65 11.96
CA VAL A 117 -3.80 -0.54 10.51
C VAL A 117 -5.14 -1.15 10.12
N ALA A 118 -5.47 -2.35 10.58
CA ALA A 118 -6.76 -2.97 10.29
C ALA A 118 -7.96 -2.17 10.83
N TRP A 119 -7.85 -1.60 12.03
CA TRP A 119 -8.87 -0.71 12.59
C TRP A 119 -9.02 0.56 11.76
N THR A 120 -7.92 1.21 11.38
CA THR A 120 -7.92 2.42 10.55
C THR A 120 -8.62 2.14 9.21
N LEU A 121 -8.24 1.06 8.54
CA LEU A 121 -8.80 0.70 7.24
C LEU A 121 -10.25 0.22 7.35
N GLY A 122 -10.61 -0.50 8.42
CA GLY A 122 -11.99 -0.89 8.71
C GLY A 122 -12.90 0.31 8.99
N ILE A 123 -12.44 1.30 9.77
CA ILE A 123 -13.14 2.56 9.98
C ILE A 123 -13.31 3.28 8.64
N GLY A 124 -12.25 3.37 7.84
CA GLY A 124 -12.32 3.97 6.50
C GLY A 124 -13.29 3.26 5.55
N ALA A 125 -13.39 1.93 5.64
CA ALA A 125 -14.36 1.13 4.88
C ALA A 125 -15.80 1.45 5.29
N VAL A 126 -16.09 1.40 6.60
CA VAL A 126 -17.42 1.71 7.14
C VAL A 126 -17.82 3.14 6.81
N ALA A 127 -16.92 4.11 7.04
CA ALA A 127 -17.16 5.50 6.69
C ALA A 127 -17.39 5.69 5.17
N SER A 128 -16.68 4.96 4.32
CA SER A 128 -16.90 4.99 2.87
C SER A 128 -18.30 4.54 2.47
N ILE A 129 -18.86 3.53 3.14
CA ILE A 129 -20.24 3.10 2.92
C ILE A 129 -21.22 4.19 3.35
N PHE A 130 -21.04 4.74 4.55
CA PHE A 130 -21.87 5.84 5.03
C PHE A 130 -21.86 7.03 4.06
N THR A 131 -20.68 7.45 3.60
CA THR A 131 -20.56 8.56 2.65
C THR A 131 -21.22 8.25 1.32
N ALA A 132 -21.05 7.05 0.76
CA ALA A 132 -21.66 6.69 -0.51
C ALA A 132 -23.19 6.55 -0.45
N VAL A 133 -23.74 6.09 0.68
CA VAL A 133 -25.19 5.92 0.85
C VAL A 133 -25.88 7.23 1.25
N LEU A 134 -25.34 7.96 2.23
CA LEU A 134 -25.97 9.18 2.75
C LEU A 134 -25.67 10.41 1.88
N PHE A 135 -24.49 10.45 1.26
CA PHE A 135 -24.03 11.57 0.45
C PHE A 135 -23.48 11.09 -0.91
N PRO A 136 -24.33 10.56 -1.82
CA PRO A 136 -23.90 10.01 -3.10
C PRO A 136 -23.09 10.99 -3.96
N SER A 137 -23.36 12.30 -3.84
CA SER A 137 -22.60 13.37 -4.53
C SER A 137 -21.13 13.42 -4.13
N ILE A 138 -20.79 12.98 -2.91
CA ILE A 138 -19.42 12.92 -2.40
C ILE A 138 -18.86 11.51 -2.57
N GLY A 139 -19.63 10.47 -2.23
CA GLY A 139 -19.11 9.10 -2.16
C GLY A 139 -19.09 8.33 -3.49
N ILE A 140 -19.75 8.82 -4.54
CA ILE A 140 -19.83 8.18 -5.85
C ILE A 140 -19.31 9.13 -6.92
N HIS A 141 -18.54 8.59 -7.88
CA HIS A 141 -18.08 9.36 -9.03
C HIS A 141 -19.22 9.74 -9.97
N GLY A 142 -19.13 10.97 -10.48
CA GLY A 142 -20.01 11.52 -11.51
C GLY A 142 -19.54 11.15 -12.92
N ALA A 143 -19.37 12.17 -13.77
CA ALA A 143 -19.16 11.99 -15.22
C ALA A 143 -17.93 11.17 -15.61
N ASP A 144 -16.80 11.29 -14.89
CA ASP A 144 -15.56 10.60 -15.27
C ASP A 144 -15.65 9.07 -15.09
N HIS A 145 -16.36 8.63 -14.05
CA HIS A 145 -16.51 7.21 -13.69
C HIS A 145 -17.92 6.93 -13.13
N PRO A 146 -18.96 6.99 -13.97
CA PRO A 146 -20.34 6.97 -13.51
C PRO A 146 -20.65 5.71 -12.70
N GLY A 147 -21.13 5.92 -11.47
CA GLY A 147 -21.52 4.85 -10.56
C GLY A 147 -20.38 4.19 -9.78
N ALA A 148 -19.12 4.56 -10.02
CA ALA A 148 -17.99 4.00 -9.28
C ALA A 148 -17.86 4.62 -7.88
N TRP A 149 -17.81 3.78 -6.85
CA TRP A 149 -17.67 4.27 -5.48
C TRP A 149 -16.24 4.78 -5.22
N LYS A 150 -16.15 5.93 -4.55
CA LYS A 150 -14.91 6.50 -4.00
C LYS A 150 -14.94 6.69 -2.48
N GLY A 151 -16.12 6.69 -1.86
CA GLY A 151 -16.27 6.72 -0.40
C GLY A 151 -15.74 8.02 0.21
N ILE A 152 -15.02 7.91 1.33
CA ILE A 152 -14.35 9.06 1.96
C ILE A 152 -13.07 9.50 1.24
N TYR A 153 -12.64 8.75 0.23
CA TYR A 153 -11.41 9.02 -0.50
C TYR A 153 -11.71 9.83 -1.77
N ASP A 154 -10.69 10.53 -2.26
CA ASP A 154 -10.86 11.47 -3.38
C ASP A 154 -11.12 10.77 -4.72
N TYR A 155 -10.72 9.50 -4.86
CA TYR A 155 -10.82 8.74 -6.11
C TYR A 155 -11.12 7.25 -5.93
N LYS A 156 -11.67 6.60 -6.98
CA LYS A 156 -12.04 5.16 -6.94
C LYS A 156 -10.80 4.27 -6.75
N ASN A 157 -9.70 4.64 -7.40
CA ASN A 157 -8.44 3.91 -7.31
C ASN A 157 -7.83 4.04 -5.91
N THR A 158 -7.99 5.19 -5.25
CA THR A 158 -7.57 5.38 -3.86
C THR A 158 -8.36 4.48 -2.92
N LEU A 159 -9.70 4.48 -3.03
CA LEU A 159 -10.55 3.54 -2.27
C LEU A 159 -10.12 2.09 -2.52
N GLY A 160 -9.97 1.71 -3.79
CA GLY A 160 -9.55 0.36 -4.17
C GLY A 160 -8.21 -0.04 -3.56
N SER A 161 -7.19 0.83 -3.62
CA SER A 161 -5.87 0.60 -2.99
C SER A 161 -5.96 0.44 -1.48
N MET A 162 -6.77 1.26 -0.81
CA MET A 162 -6.97 1.15 0.65
C MET A 162 -7.72 -0.14 1.02
N MET A 163 -8.68 -0.58 0.21
CA MET A 163 -9.38 -1.84 0.42
C MET A 163 -8.49 -3.05 0.13
N THR A 164 -7.54 -2.96 -0.80
CA THR A 164 -6.50 -3.97 -0.99
C THR A 164 -5.66 -4.14 0.26
N LEU A 165 -5.17 -3.04 0.86
CA LEU A 165 -4.44 -3.08 2.14
C LEU A 165 -5.32 -3.62 3.27
N SER A 166 -6.60 -3.23 3.31
CA SER A 166 -7.58 -3.67 4.30
C SER A 166 -7.76 -5.18 4.25
N MET A 167 -7.95 -5.72 3.05
CA MET A 167 -8.11 -7.16 2.80
C MET A 167 -6.90 -7.94 3.31
N VAL A 168 -5.67 -7.49 3.00
CA VAL A 168 -4.45 -8.15 3.46
C VAL A 168 -4.32 -8.08 4.99
N ALA A 169 -4.58 -6.92 5.59
CA ALA A 169 -4.48 -6.74 7.04
C ALA A 169 -5.48 -7.63 7.79
N PHE A 170 -6.75 -7.65 7.36
CA PHE A 170 -7.78 -8.50 7.93
C PHE A 170 -7.53 -9.98 7.67
N TYR A 171 -7.02 -10.37 6.50
CA TYR A 171 -6.65 -11.75 6.20
C TYR A 171 -5.55 -12.26 7.14
N LEU A 172 -4.50 -11.45 7.39
CA LEU A 172 -3.44 -11.78 8.34
C LEU A 172 -3.96 -11.92 9.77
N LEU A 173 -4.90 -11.06 10.19
CA LEU A 173 -5.54 -11.17 11.51
C LEU A 173 -6.46 -12.40 11.62
N ALA A 174 -7.25 -12.67 10.59
CA ALA A 174 -8.19 -13.79 10.55
C ALA A 174 -7.47 -15.14 10.58
N THR A 175 -6.28 -15.23 10.02
CA THR A 175 -5.51 -16.47 9.94
C THR A 175 -4.60 -16.72 11.16
N ASN A 176 -4.46 -15.75 12.06
CA ASN A 176 -3.57 -15.81 13.24
C ASN A 176 -4.30 -16.18 14.54
N LYS A 177 -5.09 -17.28 14.58
CA LYS A 177 -5.77 -17.85 15.80
C LYS A 177 -6.20 -16.82 16.87
N GLN A 178 -6.68 -15.64 16.45
CA GLN A 178 -7.04 -14.55 17.36
C GLN A 178 -8.50 -14.70 17.82
N PRO A 179 -8.86 -14.23 19.03
CA PRO A 179 -10.23 -14.37 19.55
C PRO A 179 -11.29 -13.68 18.69
N ARG A 180 -10.91 -12.67 17.89
CA ARG A 180 -11.82 -11.89 17.04
C ARG A 180 -11.75 -12.27 15.55
N ARG A 181 -11.49 -13.55 15.26
CA ARG A 181 -11.33 -14.06 13.89
C ARG A 181 -12.56 -13.81 13.00
N LEU A 182 -13.76 -13.93 13.55
CA LEU A 182 -15.00 -13.68 12.79
C LEU A 182 -15.07 -12.23 12.32
N LEU A 183 -14.79 -11.27 13.20
CA LEU A 183 -14.73 -9.85 12.86
C LEU A 183 -13.70 -9.57 11.75
N ALA A 184 -12.56 -10.26 11.78
CA ALA A 184 -11.56 -10.12 10.75
C ALA A 184 -12.05 -10.65 9.39
N TRP A 185 -12.77 -11.79 9.36
CA TRP A 185 -13.41 -12.27 8.12
C TRP A 185 -14.51 -11.33 7.62
N CYS A 186 -15.29 -10.71 8.51
CA CYS A 186 -16.23 -9.65 8.13
C CYS A 186 -15.50 -8.47 7.49
N GLY A 187 -14.34 -8.06 8.03
CA GLY A 187 -13.49 -7.02 7.44
C GLY A 187 -12.98 -7.39 6.03
N CYS A 188 -12.62 -8.65 5.79
CA CYS A 188 -12.29 -9.15 4.45
C CYS A 188 -13.49 -9.03 3.50
N GLY A 189 -14.67 -9.49 3.92
CA GLY A 189 -15.89 -9.40 3.12
C GLY A 189 -16.26 -7.96 2.78
N LEU A 190 -16.15 -7.06 3.76
CA LEU A 190 -16.39 -5.63 3.58
C LEU A 190 -15.43 -5.00 2.56
N SER A 191 -14.15 -5.36 2.65
CA SER A 191 -13.12 -4.86 1.73
C SER A 191 -13.38 -5.33 0.31
N LEU A 192 -13.71 -6.61 0.13
CA LEU A 192 -14.04 -7.18 -1.18
C LEU A 192 -15.30 -6.54 -1.78
N MET A 193 -16.36 -6.36 -0.98
CA MET A 193 -17.57 -5.66 -1.39
C MET A 193 -17.25 -4.27 -1.92
N LEU A 194 -16.54 -3.43 -1.14
CA LEU A 194 -16.20 -2.07 -1.55
C LEU A 194 -15.32 -2.01 -2.80
N MET A 195 -14.42 -2.98 -2.99
CA MET A 195 -13.62 -3.07 -4.22
C MET A 195 -14.48 -3.32 -5.46
N LEU A 196 -15.48 -4.21 -5.35
CA LEU A 196 -16.43 -4.49 -6.43
C LEU A 196 -17.28 -3.25 -6.75
N LEU A 197 -17.80 -2.57 -5.73
CA LEU A 197 -18.59 -1.34 -5.88
C LEU A 197 -17.76 -0.17 -6.43
N SER A 198 -16.45 -0.15 -6.16
CA SER A 198 -15.53 0.83 -6.73
C SER A 198 -15.20 0.56 -8.21
N THR A 199 -15.57 -0.62 -8.75
CA THR A 199 -15.27 -1.06 -10.13
C THR A 199 -13.77 -1.07 -10.49
N SER A 200 -12.89 -1.11 -9.48
CA SER A 200 -11.45 -1.06 -9.66
C SER A 200 -10.88 -2.45 -9.99
N LYS A 201 -10.80 -2.77 -11.29
CA LYS A 201 -10.20 -4.02 -11.79
C LYS A 201 -8.76 -4.18 -11.29
N THR A 202 -7.97 -3.10 -11.31
CA THR A 202 -6.59 -3.10 -10.84
C THR A 202 -6.49 -3.52 -9.38
N SER A 203 -7.34 -2.97 -8.51
CA SER A 203 -7.31 -3.32 -7.09
C SER A 203 -7.68 -4.79 -6.86
N LEU A 204 -8.66 -5.33 -7.60
CA LEU A 204 -9.01 -6.77 -7.52
C LEU A 204 -7.84 -7.66 -7.89
N THR A 205 -7.18 -7.38 -9.01
CA THR A 205 -5.99 -8.13 -9.45
C THR A 205 -4.87 -8.03 -8.42
N MET A 206 -4.56 -6.82 -7.92
CA MET A 206 -3.51 -6.61 -6.92
C MET A 206 -3.81 -7.33 -5.60
N THR A 207 -5.07 -7.31 -5.15
CA THR A 207 -5.48 -8.06 -3.96
C THR A 207 -5.30 -9.55 -4.14
N LEU A 208 -5.69 -10.12 -5.29
CA LEU A 208 -5.50 -11.53 -5.57
C LEU A 208 -4.02 -11.91 -5.54
N LEU A 209 -3.18 -11.15 -6.23
CA LEU A 209 -1.72 -11.35 -6.25
C LEU A 209 -1.13 -11.27 -4.84
N LEU A 210 -1.47 -10.24 -4.07
CA LEU A 210 -0.96 -10.07 -2.71
C LEU A 210 -1.43 -11.20 -1.78
N LEU A 211 -2.67 -11.66 -1.87
CA LEU A 211 -3.16 -12.78 -1.06
C LEU A 211 -2.45 -14.10 -1.43
N LEU A 212 -2.19 -14.33 -2.72
CA LEU A 212 -1.39 -15.47 -3.18
C LEU A 212 0.02 -15.40 -2.62
N PHE A 213 0.69 -14.25 -2.72
CA PHE A 213 2.03 -14.05 -2.18
C PHE A 213 2.07 -14.23 -0.67
N VAL A 214 1.19 -13.57 0.08
CA VAL A 214 1.13 -13.70 1.54
C VAL A 214 0.88 -15.15 1.95
N SER A 215 -0.05 -15.85 1.29
CA SER A 215 -0.33 -17.27 1.57
C SER A 215 0.88 -18.15 1.25
N PHE A 216 1.55 -17.88 0.15
CA PHE A 216 2.74 -18.60 -0.30
C PHE A 216 3.91 -18.40 0.66
N TYR A 217 4.30 -17.17 0.97
CA TYR A 217 5.35 -16.89 1.96
C TYR A 217 5.02 -17.50 3.31
N ARG A 218 3.74 -17.46 3.72
CA ARG A 218 3.32 -18.04 5.00
C ARG A 218 3.49 -19.57 5.04
N LYS A 219 3.34 -20.26 3.91
CA LYS A 219 3.55 -21.70 3.79
C LYS A 219 5.05 -22.06 3.72
N PHE A 220 5.87 -21.24 3.05
CA PHE A 220 7.28 -21.54 2.76
C PHE A 220 8.30 -20.91 3.73
N GLN A 221 7.88 -20.03 4.63
CA GLN A 221 8.74 -19.45 5.69
C GLN A 221 9.40 -20.47 6.63
N TRP A 222 8.96 -21.74 6.60
CA TRP A 222 9.58 -22.85 7.33
C TRP A 222 11.01 -23.19 6.85
N ARG A 223 11.44 -22.69 5.68
CA ARG A 223 12.80 -22.92 5.13
C ARG A 223 13.81 -21.80 5.42
N GLY A 224 13.41 -20.78 6.19
CA GLY A 224 14.27 -19.67 6.62
C GLY A 224 14.25 -18.45 5.71
N LYS A 225 14.97 -17.38 6.11
CA LYS A 225 14.97 -16.06 5.45
C LYS A 225 15.54 -16.09 4.02
N ILE A 226 16.50 -16.98 3.76
CA ILE A 226 17.16 -17.12 2.44
C ILE A 226 16.15 -17.62 1.40
N THR A 227 15.26 -18.55 1.77
CA THR A 227 14.23 -19.05 0.84
C THR A 227 13.29 -17.93 0.39
N ILE A 228 12.89 -17.04 1.31
CA ILE A 228 12.05 -15.88 0.97
C ILE A 228 12.78 -14.98 -0.03
N LEU A 229 14.05 -14.66 0.24
CA LEU A 229 14.86 -13.81 -0.65
C LEU A 229 15.06 -14.43 -2.05
N ILE A 230 15.30 -15.75 -2.13
CA ILE A 230 15.40 -16.46 -3.42
C ILE A 230 14.06 -16.42 -4.16
N LEU A 231 12.95 -16.60 -3.46
CA LEU A 231 11.61 -16.52 -4.05
C LEU A 231 11.30 -15.12 -4.58
N ASP A 232 11.65 -14.07 -3.83
CA ASP A 232 11.50 -12.67 -4.26
C ASP A 232 12.31 -12.40 -5.53
N LEU A 233 13.58 -12.83 -5.55
CA LEU A 233 14.45 -12.67 -6.72
C LEU A 233 13.95 -13.48 -7.92
N MET A 234 13.49 -14.71 -7.72
CA MET A 234 12.93 -15.56 -8.77
C MET A 234 11.66 -14.93 -9.36
N MET A 235 10.79 -14.39 -8.50
CA MET A 235 9.57 -13.72 -8.94
C MET A 235 9.87 -12.44 -9.71
N LEU A 236 10.85 -11.65 -9.26
CA LEU A 236 11.29 -10.45 -9.95
C LEU A 236 11.92 -10.78 -11.31
N PHE A 237 12.72 -11.84 -11.38
CA PHE A 237 13.29 -12.34 -12.63
C PHE A 237 12.21 -12.84 -13.59
N LEU A 238 11.28 -13.69 -13.13
CA LEU A 238 10.18 -14.20 -13.95
C LEU A 238 9.23 -13.09 -14.41
N GLY A 239 8.96 -12.10 -13.55
CA GLY A 239 8.17 -10.93 -13.90
C GLY A 239 8.86 -10.08 -14.97
N GLY A 240 10.17 -9.84 -14.82
CA GLY A 240 10.97 -9.14 -15.82
C GLY A 240 11.02 -9.89 -17.16
N LEU A 241 11.27 -11.20 -17.13
CA LEU A 241 11.26 -12.05 -18.31
C LEU A 241 9.89 -12.04 -19.01
N GLY A 242 8.81 -12.14 -18.23
CA GLY A 242 7.44 -12.07 -18.74
C GLY A 242 7.14 -10.74 -19.44
N LEU A 243 7.60 -9.62 -18.89
CA LEU A 243 7.47 -8.31 -19.53
C LEU A 243 8.25 -8.23 -20.84
N VAL A 244 9.49 -8.74 -20.88
CA VAL A 244 10.29 -8.77 -22.10
C VAL A 244 9.62 -9.62 -23.18
N VAL A 245 9.14 -10.81 -22.82
CA VAL A 245 8.43 -11.70 -23.76
C VAL A 245 7.13 -11.05 -24.24
N PHE A 246 6.35 -10.45 -23.34
CA PHE A 246 5.09 -9.80 -23.69
C PHE A 246 5.29 -8.58 -24.59
N THR A 247 6.32 -7.78 -24.35
CA THR A 247 6.62 -6.59 -25.17
C THR A 247 7.20 -6.96 -26.53
N ASN A 248 7.93 -8.07 -26.64
CA ASN A 248 8.60 -8.50 -27.87
C ASN A 248 7.92 -9.70 -28.55
N TRP A 249 6.68 -10.05 -28.18
CA TRP A 249 6.03 -11.29 -28.62
C TRP A 249 5.93 -11.40 -30.15
N VAL A 250 5.67 -10.28 -30.84
CA VAL A 250 5.63 -10.22 -32.31
C VAL A 250 7.01 -10.50 -32.89
N SER A 251 8.05 -9.82 -32.41
CA SER A 251 9.44 -9.99 -32.89
C SER A 251 9.97 -11.39 -32.64
N ILE A 252 9.59 -12.01 -31.52
CA ILE A 252 9.92 -13.40 -31.20
C ILE A 252 9.26 -14.36 -32.19
N LEU A 253 7.96 -14.16 -32.47
CA LEU A 253 7.23 -15.00 -33.42
C LEU A 253 7.74 -14.84 -34.86
N THR A 254 8.06 -13.61 -35.30
CA THR A 254 8.62 -13.39 -36.63
C THR A 254 10.02 -13.97 -36.76
N GLY A 255 10.87 -13.85 -35.73
CA GLY A 255 12.19 -14.48 -35.73
C GLY A 255 12.12 -16.01 -35.76
N MET A 256 11.17 -16.61 -35.04
CA MET A 256 10.93 -18.07 -35.12
C MET A 256 10.43 -18.49 -36.51
N ALA A 257 9.58 -17.67 -37.14
CA ALA A 257 9.05 -17.93 -38.48
C ALA A 257 10.13 -17.83 -39.57
N GLU A 258 11.18 -17.03 -39.38
CA GLU A 258 12.30 -16.87 -40.31
C GLU A 258 13.33 -18.01 -40.18
N ILE A 259 13.46 -18.60 -38.98
CA ILE A 259 14.34 -19.76 -38.73
C ILE A 259 13.76 -21.06 -39.34
N LEU A 260 12.44 -21.23 -39.33
CA LEU A 260 11.74 -22.40 -39.88
C LEU A 260 12.06 -22.71 -41.37
N PRO A 261 11.99 -21.75 -42.32
CA PRO A 261 12.31 -22.00 -43.72
C PRO A 261 13.81 -22.30 -43.94
N SER A 262 14.72 -21.66 -43.20
CA SER A 262 16.17 -21.92 -43.35
C SER A 262 16.58 -23.36 -42.99
N GLN A 263 15.91 -23.97 -42.01
CA GLN A 263 16.12 -25.37 -41.62
C GLN A 263 15.47 -26.36 -42.60
N VAL A 264 14.39 -25.95 -43.29
CA VAL A 264 13.75 -26.76 -44.35
C VAL A 264 14.61 -26.72 -45.62
N GLU A 265 15.14 -25.57 -46.03
CA GLU A 265 16.09 -25.46 -47.15
C GLU A 265 17.42 -26.20 -46.90
N GLN A 266 17.92 -26.23 -45.67
CA GLN A 266 19.12 -27.02 -45.33
C GLN A 266 18.87 -28.53 -45.31
N LYS A 267 17.66 -28.97 -44.92
CA LYS A 267 17.32 -30.39 -44.75
C LYS A 267 16.76 -31.03 -46.03
N PHE A 268 16.13 -30.25 -46.88
CA PHE A 268 15.76 -30.60 -48.25
C PHE A 268 16.65 -29.78 -49.18
N GLY A 269 17.93 -30.17 -49.24
CA GLY A 269 18.89 -29.54 -50.13
C GLY A 269 18.28 -29.37 -51.52
N VAL A 270 18.40 -28.16 -52.05
CA VAL A 270 18.04 -27.76 -53.40
C VAL A 270 18.38 -28.90 -54.37
N LEU A 271 17.37 -29.64 -54.82
CA LEU A 271 17.48 -30.40 -56.05
C LEU A 271 17.32 -29.38 -57.19
N PRO A 272 18.25 -29.37 -58.16
CA PRO A 272 18.28 -28.39 -59.25
C PRO A 272 17.04 -28.42 -60.14
#